data_AF-A0A3G1RMV8-F1
#
_entry.id   AF-A0A3G1RMV8-F1
#
_cell.length_a   1.000
_cell.length_b   1.000
_cell.length_c   1.000
_cell.angle_alpha   90.00
_cell.angle_beta   90.00
_cell.angle_gamma   90.00
#
_symmetry.space_group_name_H-M   'P 1'
#
loop_
_entity.id
_entity.type
_entity.pdbx_description
1 polymer ?
#
loop_
_entity_poly.entity_id
_entity_poly.type
_entity_poly.pdbx_seq_one_letter_code
_entity_poly.pdbx_strand_id
1 'polypeptide(L)'
;MSYKQEDDFITLKNRTLGIAFNISEGQTFTFHDLNSRANVQCSKAVQQNVGRWFAYFVKHAPRVPFIIIGKDTHGHLVYLKTGPNPHYNSNTSKGGDC
;
A
#
# COMPACT_ATOMS: atom_id res chain seq x y z
N MET A 1 3.78 -12.18 -18.78
CA MET A 1 3.15 -10.85 -18.88
C MET A 1 3.59 -10.25 -20.21
N SER A 2 2.75 -9.51 -20.92
CA SER A 2 3.22 -8.81 -22.14
C SER A 2 4.17 -7.67 -21.74
N TYR A 3 5.15 -7.32 -22.58
CA TYR A 3 6.08 -6.20 -22.34
C TYR A 3 5.36 -4.92 -21.91
N LYS A 4 4.26 -4.56 -22.59
CA LYS A 4 3.43 -3.39 -22.25
C LYS A 4 2.83 -3.46 -20.84
N GLN A 5 2.43 -4.65 -20.40
CA GLN A 5 1.86 -4.84 -19.06
C GLN A 5 2.93 -4.74 -17.97
N GLU A 6 4.17 -5.12 -18.28
CA GLU A 6 5.31 -4.99 -17.38
C GLU A 6 5.72 -3.52 -17.21
N ASP A 7 5.78 -2.76 -18.31
CA ASP A 7 6.01 -1.31 -18.27
C ASP A 7 4.90 -0.58 -17.50
N ASP A 8 3.64 -0.92 -17.75
CA ASP A 8 2.50 -0.37 -17.01
C ASP A 8 2.59 -0.70 -15.51
N PHE A 9 2.99 -1.93 -15.17
CA PHE A 9 3.17 -2.35 -13.78
C PHE A 9 4.26 -1.54 -13.10
N ILE A 10 5.44 -1.40 -13.72
CA ILE A 10 6.56 -0.63 -13.17
C ILE A 10 6.18 0.84 -13.01
N THR A 11 5.50 1.41 -14.00
CA THR A 11 5.08 2.82 -14.00
C THR A 11 4.07 3.09 -12.87
N LEU A 12 3.03 2.27 -12.75
CA LEU A 12 2.03 2.41 -11.71
C LEU A 12 2.63 2.18 -10.31
N LYS A 13 3.47 1.15 -10.16
CA LYS A 13 4.19 0.86 -8.92
C LYS A 13 5.02 2.05 -8.45
N ASN A 14 5.84 2.64 -9.32
CA ASN A 14 6.73 3.73 -8.94
C ASN A 14 5.94 5.01 -8.59
N ARG A 15 4.89 5.34 -9.34
CA ARG A 15 4.04 6.50 -9.03
C ARG A 15 3.29 6.33 -7.71
N THR A 16 2.66 5.18 -7.49
CA THR A 16 1.91 4.91 -6.25
C THR A 16 2.82 4.95 -5.02
N LEU A 17 4.04 4.40 -5.11
CA LEU A 17 5.04 4.55 -4.05
C LEU A 17 5.41 6.01 -3.81
N GLY A 18 5.76 6.77 -4.85
CA GLY A 18 6.14 8.18 -4.71
C GLY A 18 5.06 9.00 -4.01
N ILE A 19 3.79 8.78 -4.39
CA ILE A 19 2.65 9.43 -3.73
C ILE A 19 2.54 8.97 -2.27
N ALA A 20 2.59 7.66 -2.00
CA ALA A 20 2.47 7.13 -0.64
C ALA A 20 3.57 7.66 0.29
N PHE A 21 4.82 7.77 -0.18
CA PHE A 21 5.91 8.29 0.61
C PHE A 21 5.73 9.79 0.93
N ASN A 22 5.09 10.55 0.06
CA ASN A 22 4.82 11.98 0.24
C ASN A 22 3.57 12.29 1.07
N ILE A 23 2.80 11.28 1.50
CA ILE A 23 1.70 11.46 2.44
C ILE A 23 2.26 11.87 3.80
N SER A 24 1.62 12.85 4.45
CA SER A 24 1.99 13.31 5.80
C SER A 24 1.75 12.23 6.84
N GLU A 25 2.59 12.21 7.87
CA GLU A 25 2.48 11.26 8.97
C GLU A 25 1.12 11.34 9.68
N GLY A 26 0.60 10.20 10.13
CA GLY A 26 -0.70 10.10 10.78
C GLY A 26 -1.90 10.07 9.81
N GLN A 27 -1.69 10.27 8.52
CA GLN A 27 -2.76 10.18 7.52
C GLN A 27 -3.02 8.73 7.10
N THR A 28 -4.30 8.43 6.90
CA THR A 28 -4.75 7.15 6.34
C THR A 28 -4.98 7.26 4.85
N PHE A 29 -4.72 6.18 4.12
CA PHE A 29 -4.97 6.10 2.69
C PHE A 29 -5.27 4.67 2.25
N THR A 30 -5.87 4.53 1.08
CA THR A 30 -6.06 3.23 0.41
C THR A 30 -5.19 3.15 -0.84
N PHE A 31 -4.97 1.94 -1.36
CA PHE A 31 -4.34 1.79 -2.67
C PHE A 31 -5.20 2.42 -3.79
N HIS A 32 -6.52 2.44 -3.61
CA HIS A 32 -7.43 3.09 -4.56
C HIS A 32 -7.14 4.59 -4.69
N ASP A 33 -6.92 5.29 -3.58
CA ASP A 33 -6.56 6.71 -3.57
C ASP A 33 -5.24 6.95 -4.31
N LEU A 34 -4.23 6.11 -4.05
CA LEU A 34 -2.92 6.19 -4.71
C LEU A 34 -3.05 5.95 -6.22
N ASN A 35 -3.81 4.92 -6.62
CA ASN A 35 -4.02 4.56 -8.01
C ASN A 35 -4.75 5.69 -8.77
N SER A 36 -5.78 6.27 -8.16
CA SER A 36 -6.50 7.42 -8.72
C SER A 36 -5.59 8.64 -8.90
N ARG A 37 -4.71 8.93 -7.92
CA ARG A 37 -3.74 10.03 -8.01
C ARG A 37 -2.60 9.75 -8.98
N ALA A 38 -2.20 8.49 -9.13
CA ALA A 38 -1.15 8.10 -10.08
C ALA A 38 -1.59 8.28 -11.53
N ASN A 39 -2.90 8.19 -11.81
CA ASN A 39 -3.52 8.43 -13.12
C ASN A 39 -2.78 7.75 -14.28
N VAL A 40 -2.42 6.48 -14.10
CA VAL A 40 -1.76 5.65 -15.13
C VAL A 40 -2.84 4.89 -15.88
N GLN A 41 -2.93 5.12 -17.19
CA GLN A 41 -3.81 4.37 -18.07
C GLN A 41 -3.28 2.95 -18.26
N CYS A 42 -3.84 1.99 -17.53
CA CYS A 42 -3.43 0.59 -17.58
C CYS A 42 -4.61 -0.35 -17.33
N SER A 43 -4.44 -1.62 -17.70
CA SER A 43 -5.49 -2.64 -17.52
C SER A 43 -5.83 -2.88 -16.04
N LYS A 44 -7.07 -3.29 -15.77
CA LYS A 44 -7.52 -3.67 -14.41
C LYS A 44 -6.64 -4.77 -13.79
N ALA A 45 -6.12 -5.69 -14.60
CA ALA A 45 -5.22 -6.74 -14.14
C ALA A 45 -3.90 -6.17 -13.60
N VAL A 46 -3.32 -5.17 -14.29
CA VAL A 46 -2.10 -4.49 -13.81
C VAL A 46 -2.38 -3.76 -12.50
N GLN A 47 -3.50 -3.02 -12.42
CA GLN A 47 -3.89 -2.32 -11.18
C GLN A 47 -4.03 -3.28 -9.99
N GLN A 48 -4.67 -4.44 -10.20
CA GLN A 48 -4.81 -5.48 -9.17
C GLN A 48 -3.47 -6.09 -8.77
N ASN A 49 -2.58 -6.35 -9.73
CA ASN A 49 -1.26 -6.89 -9.45
C ASN A 49 -0.39 -5.90 -8.66
N VAL A 50 -0.41 -4.61 -9.00
CA VAL A 50 0.31 -3.58 -8.23
C VAL A 50 -0.30 -3.44 -6.84
N GLY A 51 -1.63 -3.49 -6.69
CA GLY A 51 -2.28 -3.48 -5.38
C GLY A 51 -1.89 -4.67 -4.49
N ARG A 52 -1.81 -5.88 -5.06
CA ARG A 52 -1.33 -7.09 -4.35
C ARG A 52 0.14 -6.96 -3.96
N TRP A 53 0.97 -6.46 -4.88
CA TRP A 53 2.39 -6.20 -4.62
C TRP A 53 2.55 -5.17 -3.49
N PHE A 54 1.77 -4.09 -3.49
CA PHE A 54 1.85 -3.04 -2.47
C PHE A 54 1.48 -3.58 -1.09
N ALA A 55 0.40 -4.35 -0.99
CA ALA A 55 0.00 -4.99 0.27
C ALA A 55 1.09 -5.96 0.80
N TYR A 56 1.71 -6.73 -0.10
CA TYR A 56 2.82 -7.61 0.24
C TYR A 56 4.06 -6.82 0.70
N PHE A 57 4.40 -5.75 -0.01
CA PHE A 57 5.48 -4.84 0.33
C PHE A 57 5.31 -4.25 1.73
N VAL A 58 4.14 -3.70 2.06
CA VAL A 58 3.88 -3.15 3.40
C VAL A 58 3.96 -4.23 4.48
N LYS A 59 3.50 -5.46 4.21
CA LYS A 59 3.48 -6.53 5.21
C LYS A 59 4.86 -7.13 5.47
N HIS A 60 5.70 -7.26 4.44
CA HIS A 60 6.92 -8.05 4.50
C HIS A 60 8.22 -7.24 4.39
N ALA A 61 8.19 -6.03 3.85
CA ALA A 61 9.40 -5.23 3.76
C ALA A 61 9.72 -4.59 5.13
N PRO A 62 10.95 -4.76 5.65
CA PRO A 62 11.35 -4.15 6.90
C PRO A 62 11.41 -2.62 6.77
N ARG A 63 11.10 -1.91 7.87
CA ARG A 63 11.29 -0.44 8.00
C ARG A 63 10.52 0.42 7.01
N VAL A 64 9.44 -0.09 6.44
CA VAL A 64 8.53 0.71 5.62
C VAL A 64 7.71 1.65 6.53
N PRO A 65 7.53 2.94 6.20
CA PRO A 65 6.77 3.90 6.99
C PRO A 65 5.24 3.76 6.77
N PHE A 66 4.76 2.54 6.58
CA PHE A 66 3.37 2.23 6.33
C PHE A 66 2.98 1.01 7.16
N ILE A 67 1.79 1.03 7.75
CA ILE A 67 1.18 -0.16 8.38
C ILE A 67 -0.24 -0.36 7.84
N ILE A 68 -0.69 -1.62 7.83
CA ILE A 68 -2.08 -1.95 7.51
C ILE A 68 -2.90 -1.82 8.79
N ILE A 69 -3.94 -0.99 8.78
CA ILE A 69 -4.80 -0.75 9.95
C ILE A 69 -6.18 -1.42 9.85
N GLY A 70 -6.54 -1.97 8.69
CA GLY A 70 -7.79 -2.68 8.50
C GLY A 70 -8.30 -2.62 7.07
N LYS A 71 -9.63 -2.66 6.93
CA LYS A 71 -10.35 -2.48 5.67
C LYS A 71 -11.42 -1.40 5.82
N ASP A 72 -11.68 -0.67 4.73
CA ASP A 72 -12.81 0.26 4.66
C ASP A 72 -14.13 -0.47 4.44
N THR A 73 -15.23 0.28 4.39
CA THR A 73 -16.58 -0.26 4.13
C THR A 73 -16.74 -0.90 2.74
N HIS A 74 -15.84 -0.62 1.81
CA HIS A 74 -15.80 -1.17 0.46
C HIS A 74 -14.85 -2.38 0.35
N GLY A 75 -14.21 -2.79 1.45
CA GLY A 75 -13.29 -3.91 1.50
C GLY A 75 -11.85 -3.59 1.03
N HIS A 76 -11.53 -2.33 0.76
CA HIS A 76 -10.17 -1.91 0.43
C HIS A 76 -9.29 -1.90 1.68
N LEU A 77 -8.04 -2.34 1.55
CA LEU A 77 -7.06 -2.22 2.62
C LEU A 77 -6.79 -0.74 2.92
N VAL A 78 -6.85 -0.40 4.20
CA VAL A 78 -6.51 0.93 4.71
C VAL A 78 -5.13 0.88 5.33
N TYR A 79 -4.29 1.82 4.92
CA TYR A 79 -2.92 1.99 5.37
C TYR A 79 -2.81 3.28 6.19
N LEU A 80 -1.92 3.27 7.17
CA LEU A 80 -1.53 4.45 7.93
C LEU A 80 -0.08 4.80 7.58
N LYS A 81 0.17 6.07 7.24
CA LYS A 81 1.53 6.61 7.17
C LYS A 81 2.07 6.74 8.58
N THR A 82 3.00 5.87 8.95
CA THR A 82 3.79 6.03 10.16
C THR A 82 5.00 6.92 9.82
N GLY A 83 5.53 7.68 10.77
CA GLY A 83 6.80 8.39 10.56
C GLY A 83 7.95 7.44 10.23
N PRO A 84 9.20 7.95 10.05
CA PRO A 84 10.37 7.12 9.82
C PRO A 84 10.44 6.05 10.91
N ASN A 85 10.10 4.82 10.55
CA ASN A 85 9.76 3.77 11.50
C ASN A 85 10.96 3.44 12.40
N PRO A 86 10.96 3.76 13.71
CA PRO A 86 12.12 3.50 14.56
C PRO A 86 12.23 2.03 14.93
N HIS A 87 11.12 1.29 15.09
CA HIS A 87 11.18 -0.08 15.55
C HIS A 87 9.86 -0.80 15.30
N TYR A 88 9.98 -2.01 14.75
CA TYR A 88 8.92 -3.01 14.65
C TYR A 88 8.55 -3.44 16.09
N ASN A 89 7.63 -2.74 16.75
CA ASN A 89 7.05 -3.26 17.99
C ASN A 89 5.94 -4.24 17.61
N SER A 90 6.30 -5.51 17.50
CA SER A 90 5.37 -6.62 17.35
C SER A 90 4.53 -6.76 18.63
N ASN A 91 3.56 -5.87 18.82
CA ASN A 91 2.49 -6.08 19.78
C ASN A 91 1.50 -7.07 19.17
N THR A 92 1.75 -8.36 19.37
CA THR A 92 0.70 -9.39 19.28
C THR A 92 -0.22 -9.22 20.49
N SER A 93 -1.04 -8.16 20.49
CA SER A 93 -2.19 -8.10 21.39
C SER A 93 -3.31 -8.94 20.76
N LYS A 94 -3.18 -10.25 20.87
CA LYS A 94 -4.36 -11.12 20.89
C LYS A 94 -4.89 -11.04 22.31
N GLY A 95 -5.82 -10.10 22.54
CA GLY A 95 -6.72 -10.18 23.68
C GLY A 95 -7.49 -11.49 23.56
N GLY A 96 -7.12 -12.47 24.37
CA GLY A 96 -8.02 -13.55 24.74
C GLY A 96 -8.82 -13.04 25.93
N ASP A 97 -10.11 -12.82 25.71
CA ASP A 97 -11.11 -12.69 26.77
C ASP A 97 -10.97 -13.86 27.76
N CYS A 98 -10.94 -13.53 29.06
CA CYS A 98 -11.13 -14.47 30.16
C CYS A 98 -12.62 -14.56 30.51
#